data_AF-A0A933FTV4-F1
#
_entry.id   AF-A0A933FTV4-F1
#
_cell.length_a   1.000
_cell.length_b   1.000
_cell.length_c   1.000
_cell.angle_alpha   90.00
_cell.angle_beta   90.00
_cell.angle_gamma   90.00
#
_symmetry.space_group_name_H-M   'P 1'
#
loop_
_entity.id
_entity.type
_entity.pdbx_description
1 polymer ?
#
loop_
_entity_poly.entity_id
_entity_poly.type
_entity_poly.pdbx_seq_one_letter_code
_entity_poly.pdbx_strand_id
1 'polypeptide(L)' 'MKTAIQAELPEELLADARAFFEQGWIGDFNELLAEALRRYLESHSRRLAESFIREDVAWGLRGRE' A
#
# COMPACT_ATOMS: atom_id res chain seq x y z
N MET A 1 -5.36 19.38 2.20
CA MET A 1 -6.10 19.51 0.92
C MET A 1 -6.34 18.13 0.35
N LYS A 2 -7.52 17.88 -0.25
CA LYS A 2 -7.81 16.65 -1.01
C LYS A 2 -7.82 17.01 -2.50
N THR A 3 -7.31 16.11 -3.34
CA THR A 3 -7.34 16.24 -4.80
C THR A 3 -8.11 15.05 -5.35
N ALA A 4 -9.09 15.30 -6.23
CA ALA A 4 -9.82 14.23 -6.89
C ALA A 4 -8.96 13.64 -8.02
N ILE A 5 -9.00 12.32 -8.15
CA ILE A 5 -8.36 11.57 -9.23
C ILE A 5 -9.40 10.69 -9.92
N GLN A 6 -9.18 10.38 -11.18
CA GLN A 6 -9.95 9.37 -11.91
C GLN A 6 -9.06 8.15 -12.13
N ALA A 7 -9.57 6.97 -11.80
CA ALA A 7 -8.88 5.70 -11.98
C ALA A 7 -9.88 4.63 -12.44
N GLU A 8 -9.43 3.77 -13.33
CA GLU A 8 -10.16 2.57 -13.72
C GLU A 8 -9.78 1.42 -12.79
N LEU A 9 -10.78 0.71 -12.28
CA LEU A 9 -10.62 -0.40 -11.35
C LEU A 9 -11.35 -1.63 -11.90
N PRO A 10 -10.83 -2.85 -11.67
CA PRO A 10 -11.55 -4.07 -12.00
C PRO A 10 -12.92 -4.10 -11.31
N GLU A 11 -13.95 -4.53 -12.04
CA GLU A 11 -15.32 -4.57 -11.54
C GLU A 11 -15.46 -5.46 -10.29
N GLU A 12 -14.77 -6.60 -10.28
CA GLU A 12 -14.73 -7.54 -9.15
C GLU A 12 -14.19 -6.87 -7.88
N LEU A 13 -13.11 -6.09 -8.00
CA LEU A 13 -12.52 -5.37 -6.88
C LEU A 13 -13.49 -4.32 -6.31
N LEU A 14 -14.27 -3.68 -7.18
CA LEU A 14 -15.29 -2.72 -6.78
C LEU A 14 -16.48 -3.41 -6.11
N ALA A 15 -16.84 -4.62 -6.54
CA ALA A 15 -17.87 -5.45 -5.90
C ALA A 15 -17.46 -5.83 -4.47
N ASP A 16 -16.20 -6.25 -4.27
CA ASP A 16 -15.67 -6.56 -2.93
C ASP A 16 -15.69 -5.32 -2.03
N ALA A 17 -15.21 -4.18 -2.52
CA ALA A 17 -15.22 -2.94 -1.75
C ALA A 17 -16.64 -2.52 -1.33
N ARG A 18 -17.65 -2.73 -2.20
CA ARG A 18 -19.07 -2.50 -1.85
C ARG A 18 -19.56 -3.46 -0.78
N ALA A 19 -19.20 -4.74 -0.84
CA ALA A 19 -19.61 -5.70 0.19
C ALA A 19 -19.12 -5.28 1.57
N PHE A 20 -17.89 -4.77 1.68
CA PHE A 20 -17.36 -4.23 2.94
C PHE A 20 -18.07 -2.96 3.41
N PHE A 21 -18.47 -2.09 2.47
CA PHE A 21 -19.26 -0.89 2.78
C PHE A 21 -20.65 -1.25 3.33
N GLU A 22 -21.38 -2.15 2.66
CA GLU A 22 -22.72 -2.61 3.09
C GLU A 22 -22.69 -3.30 4.46
N GLN A 23 -21.58 -3.97 4.79
CA GLN A 23 -21.36 -4.59 6.09
C GLN A 23 -20.96 -3.58 7.19
N GLY A 24 -20.77 -2.31 6.85
CA GLY A 24 -20.43 -1.24 7.80
C GLY A 24 -18.95 -1.20 8.21
N TRP A 25 -18.08 -1.96 7.55
CA TRP A 25 -16.64 -1.91 7.80
C TRP A 25 -15.98 -0.65 7.25
N ILE A 26 -16.62 0.01 6.27
CA ILE A 26 -16.10 1.18 5.56
C ILE A 26 -17.20 2.24 5.54
N GLY A 27 -16.89 3.46 5.98
CA GLY A 27 -17.82 4.60 5.94
C GLY A 27 -17.67 5.49 4.70
N ASP A 28 -16.54 5.43 4.00
CA ASP A 28 -16.22 6.27 2.85
C ASP A 28 -15.26 5.56 1.87
N PHE A 29 -15.65 5.48 0.60
CA PHE A 29 -14.85 4.87 -0.46
C PHE A 29 -13.55 5.62 -0.75
N ASN A 30 -13.54 6.95 -0.62
CA ASN A 30 -12.32 7.74 -0.77
C ASN A 30 -11.33 7.45 0.36
N GLU A 31 -11.81 7.22 1.58
CA GLU A 31 -10.94 6.83 2.70
C GLU A 31 -10.35 5.44 2.48
N LEU A 32 -11.16 4.48 2.02
CA LEU A 32 -10.69 3.15 1.62
C LEU A 32 -9.57 3.25 0.58
N LEU A 33 -9.80 3.99 -0.51
CA LEU A 33 -8.84 4.12 -1.61
C LEU A 33 -7.58 4.88 -1.18
N ALA A 34 -7.72 5.92 -0.36
CA ALA A 34 -6.57 6.64 0.19
C ALA A 34 -5.73 5.76 1.13
N GLU A 35 -6.37 4.93 1.95
CA GLU A 35 -5.70 3.96 2.83
C GLU A 35 -4.97 2.89 2.03
N ALA A 36 -5.63 2.30 1.02
CA ALA A 36 -5.02 1.30 0.14
C ALA A 36 -3.78 1.86 -0.58
N LEU A 37 -3.89 3.07 -1.14
CA LEU A 37 -2.78 3.74 -1.81
C LEU A 37 -1.62 4.01 -0.84
N ARG A 38 -1.91 4.46 0.39
CA ARG A 38 -0.89 4.70 1.41
C ARG A 38 -0.16 3.42 1.78
N ARG A 39 -0.90 2.34 2.10
CA ARG A 39 -0.31 1.03 2.45
C ARG A 39 0.57 0.50 1.33
N TYR A 40 0.14 0.67 0.08
CA TYR A 40 0.95 0.28 -1.08
C TYR A 40 2.27 1.05 -1.13
N LEU A 41 2.22 2.37 -1.00
CA LEU A 41 3.42 3.22 -1.02
C LEU A 41 4.35 2.96 0.18
N GLU A 42 3.81 2.67 1.35
CA GLU A 42 4.59 2.35 2.56
C GLU A 42 5.32 1.01 2.40
N SER A 43 4.60 -0.02 1.96
CA SER A 43 5.16 -1.38 1.72
C SER A 43 6.16 -1.44 0.56
N HIS A 44 6.03 -0.53 -0.41
CA HIS A 44 6.92 -0.44 -1.58
C HIS A 44 7.86 0.77 -1.51
N SER A 45 8.05 1.34 -0.31
CA SER A 45 8.95 2.46 -0.11
C SER A 45 10.35 2.10 -0.61
N ARG A 46 10.80 2.77 -1.68
CA ARG A 46 12.16 2.58 -2.22
C ARG A 46 13.23 2.77 -1.16
N ARG A 47 12.98 3.62 -0.17
CA ARG A 47 13.87 3.85 0.96
C ARG A 47 13.97 2.64 1.88
N LEU A 48 12.86 1.92 2.09
CA LEU A 48 12.84 0.67 2.86
C LEU A 48 13.48 -0.48 2.06
N ALA A 49 13.19 -0.57 0.76
CA ALA A 49 13.87 -1.52 -0.12
C ALA A 49 15.38 -1.26 -0.19
N GLU A 50 15.80 0.00 -0.26
CA GLU A 50 17.20 0.40 -0.24
C GLU A 50 17.86 0.12 1.12
N SER A 51 17.15 0.28 2.25
CA SER A 51 17.69 -0.08 3.56
C SER A 51 17.92 -1.58 3.67
N PHE A 52 16.99 -2.42 3.20
CA PHE A 52 17.19 -3.88 3.19
C PHE A 52 18.38 -4.29 2.31
N ILE A 53 18.53 -3.70 1.12
CA ILE A 53 19.72 -3.96 0.27
C ILE A 53 21.02 -3.54 0.97
N ARG A 54 21.04 -2.39 1.65
CA ARG A 54 22.22 -1.92 2.39
C ARG A 54 22.53 -2.81 3.59
N GLU A 55 21.53 -3.30 4.31
CA GLU A 55 21.67 -4.24 5.42
C GLU A 55 22.26 -5.57 4.93
N ASP A 56 21.76 -6.12 3.83
CA ASP A 56 22.29 -7.34 3.22
C ASP A 56 23.75 -7.17 2.76
N VAL A 57 24.09 -6.04 2.15
CA VAL A 57 25.47 -5.72 1.77
C VAL A 57 26.36 -5.59 3.02
N ALA A 58 25.90 -4.88 4.04
CA ALA A 58 26.65 -4.73 5.29
C ALA A 58 26.87 -6.09 5.97
N TRP A 59 25.87 -6.98 5.96
CA TRP A 59 25.99 -8.35 6.44
C TRP A 59 26.97 -9.16 5.58
N GLY A 60 26.88 -9.10 4.25
CA GLY A 60 27.82 -9.80 3.37
C GLY A 60 29.28 -9.36 3.52
N LEU A 61 29.50 -8.09 3.89
CA LEU A 61 30.83 -7.51 4.13
C LEU A 61 31.37 -7.76 5.54
N ARG A 62 30.50 -7.97 6.55
CA ARG A 62 30.89 -8.06 7.98
C ARG A 62 30.55 -9.39 8.66
N GLY A 63 29.67 -10.20 8.08
CA GLY A 63 29.11 -11.42 8.66
C GLY A 63 29.94 -12.69 8.40
N ARG A 64 31.23 -12.54 8.09
CA ARG A 64 32.18 -13.65 8.01
C ARG A 64 33.03 -13.69 9.28
N GLU A 65 32.39 -13.97 10.40
CA GLU A 65 33.03 -14.52 11.61
C GLU A 65 32.17 -15.67 12.14
#